data_AF-A0A7J2PUK3-F1
#
_entry.id   AF-A0A7J2PUK3-F1
#
_cell.length_a   1.000
_cell.length_b   1.000
_cell.length_c   1.000
_cell.angle_alpha   90.00
_cell.angle_beta   90.00
_cell.angle_gamma   90.00
#
_symmetry.space_group_name_H-M   'P 1'
#
loop_
_entity.id
_entity.type
_entity.pdbx_description
1 polymer ?
#
loop_
_entity_poly.entity_id
_entity_poly.type
_entity_poly.pdbx_seq_one_letter_code
_entity_poly.pdbx_strand_id
1 'polypeptide(L)'
;MKRNFYRNVVIVILISFFTLSIIPNVLGKTRSTYLTDFLHQTEIQSEGFKNGISQEDTISPEATTYALEILSISHDIDLQINLEDDLQEMFETDNIILYNLYFLLKSLNLLDYSIGGSLKNSTLNFMKATQQFGGGFSFSNTTSSASLSSTYFAYQIYSLLEELFPNETLHKNWILDNNNSDGGYGGNSSLSSTLLNTYHALSLLDEMNSVNELANKSQTLVYLNSFLSNDSADIKNFGGYVPDLITKITLLSSTYYCIISLSILEESFPNKDLTINWILSRQSFQDGGFADFIDGTYQLGSSVISSYYAYSTLIELNAKGRLDSQIWMVEFNYWILLIIFVFIAVIAGVGIYIWRRRRI
;
A
#
# COMPACT_ATOMS: atom_id res chain seq x y z
N MET A 1 38.54 53.99 -15.08
CA MET A 1 37.45 53.22 -15.73
C MET A 1 37.68 51.70 -15.75
N LYS A 2 38.83 51.18 -16.24
CA LYS A 2 39.12 49.73 -16.32
C LYS A 2 39.00 48.96 -14.99
N ARG A 3 39.53 49.50 -13.88
CA ARG A 3 39.50 48.84 -12.56
C ARG A 3 38.09 48.64 -11.99
N ASN A 4 37.19 49.59 -12.24
CA ASN A 4 35.79 49.50 -11.78
C ASN A 4 35.00 48.47 -12.58
N PHE A 5 35.31 48.29 -13.87
CA PHE A 5 34.66 47.28 -14.70
C PHE A 5 35.02 45.85 -14.28
N TYR A 6 36.31 45.54 -14.08
CA TYR A 6 36.73 44.23 -13.58
C TYR A 6 36.19 43.94 -12.17
N ARG A 7 36.17 44.94 -11.30
CA ARG A 7 35.57 44.82 -9.96
C ARG A 7 34.08 44.49 -10.05
N ASN A 8 33.35 45.15 -10.93
CA ASN A 8 31.92 44.90 -11.10
C ASN A 8 31.64 43.52 -11.71
N VAL A 9 32.48 43.04 -12.64
CA VAL A 9 32.38 41.67 -13.18
C VAL A 9 32.65 40.63 -12.11
N VAL A 10 33.68 40.80 -11.27
CA VAL A 10 33.98 39.87 -10.17
C VAL A 10 32.88 39.90 -9.11
N ILE A 11 32.31 41.07 -8.80
CA ILE A 11 31.18 41.19 -7.88
C ILE A 11 29.94 40.49 -8.45
N VAL A 12 29.65 40.64 -9.75
CA VAL A 12 28.54 39.91 -10.39
C VAL A 12 28.79 38.41 -10.36
N ILE A 13 30.00 37.94 -10.66
CA ILE A 13 30.36 36.50 -10.59
C ILE A 13 30.19 35.96 -9.16
N LEU A 14 30.64 36.70 -8.15
CA LEU A 14 30.53 36.28 -6.74
C LEU A 14 29.09 36.31 -6.24
N ILE A 15 28.32 37.34 -6.56
CA ILE A 15 26.88 37.41 -6.24
C ILE A 15 26.15 36.28 -6.96
N SER A 16 26.47 36.01 -8.22
CA SER A 16 25.89 34.90 -8.99
C SER A 16 26.23 33.53 -8.39
N PHE A 17 27.47 33.31 -7.93
CA PHE A 17 27.88 32.08 -7.24
C PHE A 17 27.15 31.91 -5.90
N PHE A 18 26.96 33.01 -5.18
CA PHE A 18 26.20 33.03 -3.92
C PHE A 18 24.71 32.77 -4.15
N THR A 19 24.10 33.35 -5.21
CA THR A 19 22.71 33.07 -5.58
C THR A 19 22.49 31.67 -6.17
N LEU A 20 23.49 31.09 -6.84
CA LEU A 20 23.50 29.69 -7.31
C LEU A 20 23.60 28.69 -6.16
N SER A 21 24.24 29.09 -5.06
CA SER A 21 24.25 28.31 -3.81
C SER A 21 22.90 28.39 -3.07
N ILE A 22 21.97 29.25 -3.54
CA ILE A 22 20.71 29.58 -2.86
C ILE A 22 19.46 29.19 -3.72
N ILE A 23 19.60 28.60 -4.92
CA ILE A 23 18.43 28.13 -5.71
C ILE A 23 18.65 26.74 -6.34
N PRO A 24 17.74 25.76 -6.14
CA PRO A 24 16.77 25.65 -5.05
C PRO A 24 17.45 25.06 -3.82
N ASN A 25 16.98 25.41 -2.63
CA ASN A 25 16.86 24.38 -1.61
C ASN A 25 16.04 23.27 -2.26
N VAL A 26 16.67 22.18 -2.70
CA VAL A 26 15.96 20.91 -2.87
C VAL A 26 15.42 20.66 -1.48
N LEU A 27 14.15 21.01 -1.24
CA LEU A 27 13.53 20.74 0.04
C LEU A 27 13.34 19.24 0.04
N GLY A 28 14.32 18.52 0.57
CA GLY A 28 14.23 17.08 0.76
C GLY A 28 12.96 16.81 1.56
N LYS A 29 11.91 16.36 0.88
CA LYS A 29 10.71 15.86 1.50
C LYS A 29 11.01 14.49 2.09
N THR A 30 10.34 14.15 3.19
CA THR A 30 10.43 12.80 3.74
C THR A 30 9.68 11.85 2.82
N ARG A 31 10.03 10.56 2.87
CA ARG A 31 9.26 9.51 2.19
C ARG A 31 7.77 9.55 2.57
N SER A 32 7.48 9.86 3.83
CA SER A 32 6.12 10.02 4.32
C SER A 32 5.40 11.17 3.62
N THR A 33 6.05 12.32 3.43
CA THR A 33 5.43 13.45 2.71
C THR A 33 5.12 13.07 1.26
N TYR A 34 6.02 12.37 0.57
CA TYR A 34 5.74 11.89 -0.79
C TYR A 34 4.57 10.90 -0.84
N LEU A 35 4.48 9.99 0.13
CA LEU A 35 3.36 9.06 0.22
C LEU A 35 2.04 9.79 0.48
N THR A 36 2.03 10.78 1.38
CA THR A 36 0.83 11.60 1.64
C THR A 36 0.42 12.41 0.40
N ASP A 37 1.38 13.05 -0.28
CA ASP A 37 1.12 13.78 -1.53
C ASP A 37 0.56 12.86 -2.63
N PHE A 38 1.04 11.62 -2.72
CA PHE A 38 0.49 10.59 -3.62
C PHE A 38 -0.98 10.29 -3.29
N LEU A 39 -1.29 10.03 -2.01
CA LEU A 39 -2.64 9.67 -1.59
C LEU A 39 -3.64 10.81 -1.85
N HIS A 40 -3.29 12.06 -1.57
CA HIS A 40 -4.14 13.21 -1.91
C HIS A 40 -4.38 13.38 -3.42
N GLN A 41 -3.45 12.96 -4.28
CA GLN A 41 -3.67 12.96 -5.73
C GLN A 41 -4.58 11.83 -6.21
N THR A 42 -4.80 10.82 -5.38
CA THR A 42 -5.74 9.71 -5.64
C THR A 42 -7.12 9.94 -5.03
N GLU A 43 -7.32 11.03 -4.28
CA GLU A 43 -8.60 11.39 -3.69
C GLU A 43 -9.59 11.83 -4.78
N ILE A 44 -10.78 11.25 -4.75
CA ILE A 44 -11.97 11.75 -5.46
C ILE A 44 -12.77 12.50 -4.40
N GLN A 45 -12.82 13.81 -4.53
CA GLN A 45 -13.29 14.72 -3.48
C GLN A 45 -14.63 14.26 -2.90
N SER A 46 -14.64 14.00 -1.58
CA SER A 46 -15.80 13.55 -0.80
C SER A 46 -16.36 12.18 -1.18
N GLU A 47 -15.83 11.48 -2.18
CA GLU A 47 -16.34 10.18 -2.64
C GLU A 47 -15.42 9.01 -2.25
N GLY A 48 -14.12 9.27 -2.07
CA GLY A 48 -13.16 8.26 -1.62
C GLY A 48 -11.86 8.36 -2.40
N PHE A 49 -11.25 7.21 -2.69
CA PHE A 49 -9.96 7.15 -3.37
C PHE A 49 -10.00 6.18 -4.55
N LYS A 50 -9.38 6.59 -5.66
CA LYS A 50 -9.03 5.67 -6.76
C LYS A 50 -7.72 4.96 -6.44
N ASN A 51 -7.47 3.83 -7.10
CA ASN A 51 -6.28 3.04 -6.77
C ASN A 51 -4.96 3.63 -7.33
N GLY A 52 -4.98 4.56 -8.29
CA GLY A 52 -3.76 5.21 -8.78
C GLY A 52 -4.04 6.50 -9.55
N ILE A 53 -3.03 7.37 -9.65
CA ILE A 53 -3.19 8.73 -10.22
C ILE A 53 -3.64 8.70 -11.68
N SER A 54 -3.04 7.82 -12.49
CA SER A 54 -3.29 7.74 -13.93
C SER A 54 -4.49 6.87 -14.32
N GLN A 55 -5.23 6.32 -13.34
CA GLN A 55 -6.44 5.55 -13.60
C GLN A 55 -7.63 6.48 -13.81
N GLU A 56 -8.66 5.95 -14.47
CA GLU A 56 -9.97 6.61 -14.53
C GLU A 56 -10.47 6.91 -13.11
N ASP A 57 -11.26 7.97 -12.97
CA ASP A 57 -11.83 8.40 -11.70
C ASP A 57 -12.95 7.43 -11.28
N THR A 58 -12.53 6.23 -10.88
CA THR A 58 -13.37 5.15 -10.36
C THR A 58 -12.95 4.88 -8.92
N ILE A 59 -13.91 5.01 -8.00
CA ILE A 59 -13.70 4.75 -6.58
C ILE A 59 -13.37 3.27 -6.39
N SER A 60 -12.37 3.00 -5.57
CA SER A 60 -12.05 1.64 -5.12
C SER A 60 -12.29 1.57 -3.61
N PRO A 61 -13.27 0.78 -3.13
CA PRO A 61 -13.53 0.67 -1.69
C PRO A 61 -12.30 0.24 -0.88
N GLU A 62 -11.48 -0.67 -1.43
CA GLU A 62 -10.21 -1.08 -0.82
C GLU A 62 -9.20 0.07 -0.78
N ALA A 63 -9.02 0.81 -1.88
CA ALA A 63 -8.13 1.97 -1.90
C ALA A 63 -8.60 3.06 -0.92
N THR A 64 -9.90 3.34 -0.85
CA THR A 64 -10.49 4.29 0.11
C THR A 64 -10.12 3.91 1.53
N THR A 65 -10.39 2.67 1.92
CA THR A 65 -10.09 2.18 3.28
C THR A 65 -8.61 2.33 3.62
N TYR A 66 -7.75 1.89 2.71
CA TYR A 66 -6.31 1.94 2.91
C TYR A 66 -5.73 3.35 2.93
N ALA A 67 -6.24 4.26 2.11
CA ALA A 67 -5.84 5.66 2.16
C ALA A 67 -6.26 6.31 3.48
N LEU A 68 -7.48 6.05 3.97
CA LEU A 68 -7.96 6.53 5.27
C LEU A 68 -7.05 6.06 6.41
N GLU A 69 -6.64 4.78 6.42
CA GLU A 69 -5.72 4.25 7.43
C GLU A 69 -4.34 4.93 7.40
N ILE A 70 -3.73 5.06 6.22
CA ILE A 70 -2.40 5.67 6.08
C ILE A 70 -2.44 7.14 6.47
N LEU A 71 -3.45 7.88 6.01
CA LEU A 71 -3.62 9.31 6.32
C LEU A 71 -4.12 9.55 7.74
N SER A 72 -4.63 8.50 8.41
CA SER A 72 -5.28 8.59 9.72
C SER A 72 -6.39 9.64 9.72
N ILE A 73 -7.15 9.70 8.62
CA ILE A 73 -8.32 10.58 8.49
C ILE A 73 -9.42 10.01 9.39
N SER A 74 -9.96 10.87 10.24
CA SER A 74 -11.16 10.60 11.01
C SER A 74 -12.11 11.77 10.80
N HIS A 75 -13.42 11.50 10.86
CA HIS A 75 -14.46 12.54 10.80
C HIS A 75 -14.48 13.41 9.53
N ASP A 76 -14.68 12.78 8.37
CA ASP A 76 -15.09 13.47 7.12
C ASP A 76 -16.59 13.25 6.89
N ILE A 77 -17.40 14.27 7.18
CA ILE A 77 -18.87 14.16 7.15
C ILE A 77 -19.41 13.95 5.74
N ASP A 78 -18.80 14.57 4.72
CA ASP A 78 -19.29 14.46 3.35
C ASP A 78 -18.98 13.06 2.81
N LEU A 79 -17.79 12.54 3.11
CA LEU A 79 -17.42 11.17 2.76
C LEU A 79 -18.27 10.13 3.51
N GLN A 80 -18.60 10.35 4.79
CA GLN A 80 -19.50 9.46 5.53
C GLN A 80 -20.87 9.33 4.88
N ILE A 81 -21.46 10.47 4.48
CA ILE A 81 -22.78 10.49 3.82
C ILE A 81 -22.72 9.70 2.51
N ASN A 82 -21.72 9.96 1.67
CA ASN A 82 -21.59 9.27 0.39
C ASN A 82 -21.35 7.77 0.54
N LEU A 83 -20.51 7.36 1.51
CA LEU A 83 -20.27 5.93 1.77
C LEU A 83 -21.49 5.21 2.37
N GLU A 84 -22.34 5.91 3.15
CA GLU A 84 -23.60 5.34 3.61
C GLU A 84 -24.61 5.19 2.45
N ASP A 85 -24.69 6.18 1.57
CA ASP A 85 -25.53 6.13 0.37
C ASP A 85 -25.10 4.96 -0.55
N ASP A 86 -23.79 4.76 -0.77
CA ASP A 86 -23.24 3.61 -1.51
C ASP A 86 -23.62 2.27 -0.86
N LEU A 87 -23.55 2.20 0.47
CA LEU A 87 -23.94 1.01 1.22
C LEU A 87 -25.44 0.74 1.08
N GLN A 88 -26.27 1.77 1.11
CA GLN A 88 -27.72 1.66 0.90
C GLN A 88 -28.03 1.18 -0.53
N GLU A 89 -27.43 1.79 -1.55
CA GLU A 89 -27.61 1.40 -2.95
C GLU A 89 -27.19 -0.06 -3.18
N MET A 90 -26.10 -0.51 -2.55
CA MET A 90 -25.65 -1.91 -2.62
C MET A 90 -26.75 -2.90 -2.20
N PHE A 91 -27.50 -2.58 -1.14
CA PHE A 91 -28.62 -3.42 -0.68
C PHE A 91 -29.89 -3.22 -1.52
N GLU A 92 -30.18 -2.01 -1.99
CA GLU A 92 -31.36 -1.74 -2.83
C GLU A 92 -31.28 -2.44 -4.20
N THR A 93 -30.07 -2.56 -4.75
CA THR A 93 -29.80 -3.20 -6.04
C THR A 93 -29.55 -4.71 -5.95
N ASP A 94 -29.52 -5.28 -4.73
CA ASP A 94 -29.14 -6.68 -4.43
C ASP A 94 -27.78 -7.08 -5.05
N ASN A 95 -26.88 -6.12 -5.26
CA ASN A 95 -25.54 -6.33 -5.85
C ASN A 95 -24.48 -6.41 -4.75
N ILE A 96 -24.70 -7.29 -3.78
CA ILE A 96 -23.89 -7.35 -2.56
C ILE A 96 -22.76 -8.36 -2.76
N ILE A 97 -21.53 -7.86 -2.81
CA ILE A 97 -20.31 -8.68 -2.78
C ILE A 97 -19.61 -8.45 -1.45
N LEU A 98 -19.33 -9.54 -0.73
CA LEU A 98 -18.82 -9.51 0.63
C LEU A 98 -17.53 -8.70 0.80
N TYR A 99 -16.63 -8.77 -0.19
CA TYR A 99 -15.38 -7.99 -0.23
C TYR A 99 -15.65 -6.48 -0.25
N ASN A 100 -16.58 -6.00 -1.10
CA ASN A 100 -16.92 -4.57 -1.18
C ASN A 100 -17.64 -4.11 0.08
N LEU A 101 -18.57 -4.93 0.58
CA LEU A 101 -19.29 -4.67 1.82
C LEU A 101 -18.34 -4.47 3.01
N TYR A 102 -17.31 -5.32 3.14
CA TYR A 102 -16.30 -5.19 4.18
C TYR A 102 -15.58 -3.84 4.10
N PHE A 103 -15.06 -3.46 2.92
CA PHE A 103 -14.30 -2.22 2.78
C PHE A 103 -15.16 -0.96 2.97
N LEU A 104 -16.43 -0.96 2.54
CA LEU A 104 -17.34 0.14 2.83
C LEU A 104 -17.58 0.27 4.35
N LEU A 105 -17.92 -0.82 5.02
CA LEU A 105 -18.15 -0.82 6.47
C LEU A 105 -16.89 -0.41 7.25
N LYS A 106 -15.71 -0.87 6.80
CA LYS A 106 -14.44 -0.52 7.42
C LYS A 106 -14.10 0.96 7.21
N SER A 107 -14.35 1.52 6.03
CA SER A 107 -14.18 2.96 5.77
C SER A 107 -15.10 3.80 6.66
N LEU A 108 -16.38 3.43 6.78
CA LEU A 108 -17.32 4.08 7.68
C LEU A 108 -16.86 4.00 9.14
N ASN A 109 -16.38 2.84 9.59
CA ASN A 109 -15.85 2.66 10.94
C ASN A 109 -14.60 3.52 11.21
N LEU A 110 -13.65 3.61 10.27
CA LEU A 110 -12.47 4.48 10.38
C LEU A 110 -12.81 5.96 10.45
N LEU A 111 -13.94 6.36 9.84
CA LEU A 111 -14.46 7.71 9.92
C LEU A 111 -15.26 7.97 11.20
N ASP A 112 -15.31 7.02 12.15
CA ASP A 112 -16.12 7.07 13.37
C ASP A 112 -17.64 7.15 13.08
N TYR A 113 -18.08 6.58 11.96
CA TYR A 113 -19.50 6.51 11.60
C TYR A 113 -20.18 5.28 12.20
N SER A 114 -21.32 5.49 12.85
CA SER A 114 -22.16 4.41 13.38
C SER A 114 -23.31 4.14 12.41
N ILE A 115 -23.29 2.97 11.77
CA ILE A 115 -24.33 2.61 10.80
C ILE A 115 -25.72 2.54 11.45
N GLY A 116 -26.73 3.02 10.72
CA GLY A 116 -28.12 2.95 11.16
C GLY A 116 -28.61 1.51 11.37
N GLY A 117 -29.55 1.32 12.32
CA GLY A 117 -30.07 -0.01 12.67
C GLY A 117 -30.71 -0.78 11.51
N SER A 118 -31.26 -0.08 10.50
CA SER A 118 -31.80 -0.71 9.29
C SER A 118 -30.68 -1.35 8.46
N LEU A 119 -29.62 -0.59 8.14
CA LEU A 119 -28.47 -1.09 7.39
C LEU A 119 -27.76 -2.21 8.16
N LYS A 120 -27.55 -2.05 9.47
CA LYS A 120 -27.00 -3.10 10.34
C LYS A 120 -27.78 -4.42 10.21
N ASN A 121 -29.12 -4.36 10.24
CA ASN A 121 -29.96 -5.54 10.08
C ASN A 121 -29.87 -6.16 8.67
N SER A 122 -29.83 -5.33 7.62
CA SER A 122 -29.62 -5.80 6.24
C SER A 122 -28.28 -6.52 6.08
N THR A 123 -27.20 -5.96 6.63
CA THR A 123 -25.88 -6.59 6.67
C THR A 123 -25.94 -7.93 7.39
N LEU A 124 -26.53 -8.00 8.59
CA LEU A 124 -26.63 -9.26 9.34
C LEU A 124 -27.47 -10.32 8.61
N ASN A 125 -28.54 -9.92 7.92
CA ASN A 125 -29.33 -10.84 7.12
C ASN A 125 -28.55 -11.39 5.92
N PHE A 126 -27.79 -10.53 5.24
CA PHE A 126 -26.88 -10.96 4.18
C PHE A 126 -25.81 -11.93 4.71
N MET A 127 -25.18 -11.61 5.86
CA MET A 127 -24.20 -12.50 6.49
C MET A 127 -24.77 -13.88 6.83
N LYS A 128 -26.00 -13.95 7.33
CA LYS A 128 -26.67 -15.23 7.59
C LYS A 128 -26.94 -16.02 6.29
N ALA A 129 -27.23 -15.32 5.20
CA ALA A 129 -27.49 -15.95 3.90
C ALA A 129 -26.22 -16.48 3.21
N THR A 130 -25.04 -15.92 3.53
CA THR A 130 -23.75 -16.37 2.98
C THR A 130 -23.05 -17.44 3.81
N GLN A 131 -23.49 -17.66 5.05
CA GLN A 131 -22.96 -18.72 5.92
C GLN A 131 -23.28 -20.11 5.36
N GLN A 132 -22.27 -20.97 5.26
CA GLN A 132 -22.44 -22.34 4.75
C GLN A 132 -22.55 -23.37 5.88
N PHE A 133 -23.35 -24.40 5.67
CA PHE A 133 -23.61 -25.44 6.69
C PHE A 133 -22.34 -26.16 7.16
N GLY A 134 -21.39 -26.39 6.26
CA GLY A 134 -20.11 -27.05 6.57
C GLY A 134 -19.08 -26.15 7.26
N GLY A 135 -19.43 -24.90 7.55
CA GLY A 135 -18.48 -23.85 7.91
C GLY A 135 -18.08 -23.00 6.70
N GLY A 136 -17.32 -21.94 6.98
CA GLY A 136 -16.98 -20.91 5.99
C GLY A 136 -18.16 -20.05 5.50
N PHE A 137 -17.84 -19.06 4.69
CA PHE A 137 -18.79 -18.14 4.06
C PHE A 137 -18.58 -18.08 2.55
N SER A 138 -19.65 -17.83 1.80
CA SER A 138 -19.58 -17.48 0.38
C SER A 138 -19.43 -15.96 0.18
N PHE A 139 -18.93 -15.54 -0.98
CA PHE A 139 -18.77 -14.12 -1.28
C PHE A 139 -20.09 -13.41 -1.65
N SER A 140 -21.15 -14.17 -1.96
CA SER A 140 -22.51 -13.68 -2.26
C SER A 140 -23.56 -14.66 -1.76
N ASN A 141 -24.79 -14.19 -1.56
CA ASN A 141 -25.96 -15.00 -1.15
C ASN A 141 -26.50 -15.89 -2.30
N THR A 142 -25.98 -15.74 -3.51
CA THR A 142 -26.38 -16.50 -4.71
C THR A 142 -25.51 -17.74 -4.96
N THR A 143 -24.47 -17.96 -4.17
CA THR A 143 -23.55 -19.10 -4.29
C THR A 143 -23.36 -19.80 -2.95
N SER A 144 -23.15 -21.11 -3.00
CA SER A 144 -22.81 -21.95 -1.84
C SER A 144 -21.33 -22.27 -1.75
N SER A 145 -20.49 -21.65 -2.58
CA SER A 145 -19.04 -21.88 -2.57
C SER A 145 -18.38 -21.12 -1.42
N ALA A 146 -18.11 -21.81 -0.32
CA ALA A 146 -17.31 -21.26 0.77
C ALA A 146 -15.84 -21.04 0.34
N SER A 147 -15.24 -19.94 0.83
CA SER A 147 -13.80 -19.71 0.69
C SER A 147 -13.18 -19.06 1.93
N LEU A 148 -11.87 -19.25 2.14
CA LEU A 148 -11.15 -18.62 3.25
C LEU A 148 -11.20 -17.09 3.18
N SER A 149 -10.99 -16.49 2.00
CA SER A 149 -11.11 -15.03 1.84
C SER A 149 -12.49 -14.52 2.22
N SER A 150 -13.56 -15.19 1.79
CA SER A 150 -14.93 -14.79 2.16
C SER A 150 -15.16 -14.96 3.67
N THR A 151 -14.65 -16.04 4.25
CA THR A 151 -14.76 -16.29 5.70
C THR A 151 -13.99 -15.25 6.51
N TYR A 152 -12.83 -14.80 6.03
CA TYR A 152 -12.06 -13.71 6.60
C TYR A 152 -12.90 -12.42 6.61
N PHE A 153 -13.40 -11.98 5.46
CA PHE A 153 -14.23 -10.77 5.40
C PHE A 153 -15.51 -10.88 6.23
N ALA A 154 -16.12 -12.06 6.28
CA ALA A 154 -17.29 -12.30 7.11
C ALA A 154 -16.99 -12.07 8.60
N TYR A 155 -15.89 -12.66 9.09
CA TYR A 155 -15.46 -12.48 10.48
C TYR A 155 -15.18 -11.00 10.80
N GLN A 156 -14.45 -10.32 9.91
CA GLN A 156 -14.17 -8.89 10.04
C GLN A 156 -15.46 -8.05 10.10
N ILE A 157 -16.46 -8.36 9.26
CA ILE A 157 -17.76 -7.67 9.29
C ILE A 157 -18.48 -7.88 10.62
N TYR A 158 -18.53 -9.11 11.15
CA TYR A 158 -19.12 -9.33 12.48
C TYR A 158 -18.41 -8.51 13.57
N SER A 159 -17.08 -8.43 13.51
CA SER A 159 -16.28 -7.59 14.42
C SER A 159 -16.61 -6.10 14.28
N LEU A 160 -16.66 -5.56 13.06
CA LEU A 160 -17.01 -4.16 12.78
C LEU A 160 -18.44 -3.81 13.22
N LEU A 161 -19.35 -4.77 13.21
CA LEU A 161 -20.72 -4.60 13.69
C LEU A 161 -20.87 -4.73 15.21
N GLU A 162 -19.79 -5.08 15.91
CA GLU A 162 -19.79 -5.45 17.33
C GLU A 162 -20.77 -6.61 17.65
N GLU A 163 -20.85 -7.58 16.74
CA GLU A 163 -21.75 -8.74 16.85
C GLU A 163 -20.95 -10.04 17.06
N LEU A 164 -21.54 -10.98 17.79
CA LEU A 164 -20.89 -12.27 18.03
C LEU A 164 -20.80 -13.09 16.73
N PHE A 165 -19.61 -13.62 16.46
CA PHE A 165 -19.39 -14.49 15.32
C PHE A 165 -20.14 -15.83 15.51
N PRO A 166 -20.97 -16.26 14.55
CA PRO A 166 -21.84 -17.41 14.73
C PRO A 166 -21.06 -18.72 14.75
N ASN A 167 -21.32 -19.59 15.73
CA ASN A 167 -20.76 -20.94 15.84
C ASN A 167 -19.24 -21.00 15.55
N GLU A 168 -18.48 -20.20 16.30
CA GLU A 168 -17.04 -20.03 16.12
C GLU A 168 -16.27 -21.36 16.02
N THR A 169 -16.63 -22.37 16.83
CA THR A 169 -16.04 -23.72 16.77
C THR A 169 -16.18 -24.38 15.40
N LEU A 170 -17.35 -24.29 14.76
CA LEU A 170 -17.57 -24.87 13.43
C LEU A 170 -16.66 -24.22 12.39
N HIS A 171 -16.62 -22.88 12.38
CA HIS A 171 -15.83 -22.13 11.42
C HIS A 171 -14.34 -22.29 11.65
N LYS A 172 -13.88 -22.31 12.91
CA LYS A 172 -12.49 -22.62 13.27
C LYS A 172 -12.06 -23.98 12.74
N ASN A 173 -12.84 -25.03 12.99
CA ASN A 173 -12.52 -26.36 12.51
C ASN A 173 -12.46 -26.40 10.98
N TRP A 174 -13.41 -25.73 10.31
CA TRP A 174 -13.39 -25.59 8.85
C TRP A 174 -12.13 -24.87 8.34
N ILE A 175 -11.65 -23.83 9.03
CA ILE A 175 -10.40 -23.13 8.70
C ILE A 175 -9.21 -24.09 8.82
N LEU A 176 -9.10 -24.82 9.94
CA LEU A 176 -8.02 -25.78 10.19
C LEU A 176 -8.01 -26.92 9.15
N ASP A 177 -9.18 -27.38 8.71
CA ASP A 177 -9.33 -28.44 7.70
C ASP A 177 -8.86 -28.01 6.28
N ASN A 178 -8.64 -26.71 6.05
CA ASN A 178 -8.10 -26.20 4.78
C ASN A 178 -6.56 -26.23 4.72
N ASN A 179 -5.89 -26.73 5.76
CA ASN A 179 -4.44 -26.93 5.77
C ASN A 179 -4.03 -28.07 4.83
N ASN A 180 -3.01 -27.83 4.01
CA ASN A 180 -2.45 -28.83 3.12
C ASN A 180 -1.13 -29.39 3.66
N SER A 181 -0.73 -30.53 3.10
CA SER A 181 0.51 -31.21 3.48
C SER A 181 1.80 -30.45 3.14
N ASP A 182 1.74 -29.28 2.51
CA ASP A 182 2.87 -28.38 2.29
C ASP A 182 3.04 -27.34 3.40
N GLY A 183 2.10 -27.27 4.35
CA GLY A 183 2.06 -26.31 5.45
C GLY A 183 1.23 -25.06 5.18
N GLY A 184 0.83 -24.82 3.93
CA GLY A 184 -0.04 -23.72 3.55
C GLY A 184 -1.53 -24.06 3.63
N TYR A 185 -2.38 -23.10 3.31
CA TYR A 185 -3.84 -23.27 3.29
C TYR A 185 -4.42 -23.02 1.91
N GLY A 186 -5.33 -23.91 1.49
CA GLY A 186 -6.13 -23.75 0.29
C GLY A 186 -7.38 -22.93 0.53
N GLY A 187 -7.99 -22.36 -0.52
CA GLY A 187 -9.24 -21.59 -0.38
C GLY A 187 -10.41 -22.42 0.17
N ASN A 188 -10.34 -23.74 -0.04
CA ASN A 188 -11.05 -24.78 0.68
C ASN A 188 -10.18 -26.06 0.68
N SER A 189 -10.61 -27.12 1.36
CA SER A 189 -9.86 -28.37 1.52
C SER A 189 -9.56 -29.15 0.24
N SER A 190 -10.15 -28.77 -0.89
CA SER A 190 -9.87 -29.38 -2.21
C SER A 190 -8.91 -28.57 -3.08
N LEU A 191 -8.51 -27.38 -2.64
CA LEU A 191 -7.67 -26.46 -3.42
C LEU A 191 -6.23 -26.43 -2.90
N SER A 192 -5.29 -26.22 -3.81
CA SER A 192 -3.88 -26.02 -3.47
C SER A 192 -3.67 -24.78 -2.61
N SER A 193 -2.60 -24.81 -1.81
CA SER A 193 -2.21 -23.70 -0.96
C SER A 193 -1.85 -22.46 -1.75
N THR A 194 -2.25 -21.29 -1.24
CA THR A 194 -1.76 -20.00 -1.72
C THR A 194 -1.32 -19.13 -0.55
N LEU A 195 -0.43 -18.16 -0.80
CA LEU A 195 -0.02 -17.20 0.22
C LEU A 195 -1.20 -16.42 0.80
N LEU A 196 -2.10 -15.94 -0.06
CA LEU A 196 -3.28 -15.18 0.35
C LEU A 196 -4.19 -16.00 1.28
N ASN A 197 -4.46 -17.26 0.95
CA ASN A 197 -5.30 -18.13 1.77
C ASN A 197 -4.61 -18.49 3.09
N THR A 198 -3.30 -18.75 3.06
CA THR A 198 -2.50 -18.96 4.28
C THR A 198 -2.56 -17.75 5.20
N TYR A 199 -2.41 -16.54 4.66
CA TYR A 199 -2.57 -15.29 5.41
C TYR A 199 -3.95 -15.16 6.04
N HIS A 200 -5.03 -15.39 5.28
CA HIS A 200 -6.39 -15.32 5.82
C HIS A 200 -6.65 -16.35 6.91
N ALA A 201 -6.20 -17.60 6.73
CA ALA A 201 -6.35 -18.64 7.74
C ALA A 201 -5.62 -18.29 9.03
N LEU A 202 -4.37 -17.86 8.95
CA LEU A 202 -3.58 -17.50 10.12
C LEU A 202 -4.14 -16.27 10.83
N SER A 203 -4.57 -15.24 10.08
CA SER A 203 -5.19 -14.04 10.66
C SER A 203 -6.49 -14.38 11.40
N LEU A 204 -7.35 -15.23 10.81
CA LEU A 204 -8.57 -15.70 11.47
C LEU A 204 -8.27 -16.50 12.75
N LEU A 205 -7.28 -17.41 12.68
CA LEU A 205 -6.91 -18.21 13.83
C LEU A 205 -6.27 -17.37 14.95
N ASP A 206 -5.55 -16.30 14.61
CA ASP A 206 -5.02 -15.33 15.57
C ASP A 206 -6.14 -14.58 16.29
N GLU A 207 -7.09 -14.04 15.54
CA GLU A 207 -8.25 -13.33 16.10
C GLU A 207 -9.14 -14.24 16.96
N MET A 208 -9.25 -15.52 16.59
CA MET A 208 -9.94 -16.56 17.38
C MET A 208 -9.09 -17.12 18.54
N ASN A 209 -7.86 -16.62 18.76
CA ASN A 209 -6.91 -17.12 19.77
C ASN A 209 -6.60 -18.64 19.65
N SER A 210 -6.59 -19.15 18.42
CA SER A 210 -6.48 -20.57 18.07
C SER A 210 -5.23 -20.92 17.24
N VAL A 211 -4.24 -20.02 17.15
CA VAL A 211 -2.93 -20.30 16.50
C VAL A 211 -2.22 -21.51 17.11
N ASN A 212 -2.44 -21.79 18.40
CA ASN A 212 -1.88 -22.96 19.08
C ASN A 212 -2.51 -24.29 18.64
N GLU A 213 -3.60 -24.27 17.88
CA GLU A 213 -4.29 -25.44 17.35
C GLU A 213 -3.83 -25.82 15.93
N LEU A 214 -2.86 -25.10 15.36
CA LEU A 214 -2.28 -25.42 14.06
C LEU A 214 -1.72 -26.85 14.05
N ALA A 215 -2.11 -27.62 13.03
CA ALA A 215 -1.68 -29.02 12.88
C ALA A 215 -0.15 -29.18 12.84
N ASN A 216 0.55 -28.27 12.15
CA ASN A 216 2.01 -28.27 12.07
C ASN A 216 2.58 -26.86 11.86
N LYS A 217 2.70 -26.10 12.96
CA LYS A 217 3.29 -24.75 12.95
C LYS A 217 4.65 -24.70 12.25
N SER A 218 5.54 -25.66 12.51
CA SER A 218 6.88 -25.72 11.89
C SER A 218 6.83 -25.85 10.38
N GLN A 219 5.86 -26.61 9.85
CA GLN A 219 5.71 -26.75 8.41
C GLN A 219 5.11 -25.51 7.76
N THR A 220 4.17 -24.83 8.41
CA THR A 220 3.68 -23.53 7.96
C THR A 220 4.80 -22.49 7.93
N LEU A 221 5.71 -22.50 8.90
CA LEU A 221 6.91 -21.65 8.87
C LEU A 221 7.83 -21.96 7.68
N VAL A 222 8.06 -23.24 7.38
CA VAL A 222 8.82 -23.65 6.19
C VAL A 222 8.14 -23.19 4.90
N TYR A 223 6.81 -23.34 4.82
CA TYR A 223 6.01 -22.87 3.69
C TYR A 223 6.22 -21.37 3.47
N LEU A 224 5.95 -20.53 4.48
CA LEU A 224 6.07 -19.07 4.38
C LEU A 224 7.49 -18.61 4.02
N ASN A 225 8.52 -19.22 4.64
CA ASN A 225 9.92 -18.89 4.36
C ASN A 225 10.37 -19.28 2.95
N SER A 226 9.71 -20.25 2.30
CA SER A 226 10.07 -20.68 0.94
C SER A 226 9.82 -19.62 -0.14
N PHE A 227 8.98 -18.61 0.15
CA PHE A 227 8.66 -17.52 -0.77
C PHE A 227 9.65 -16.36 -0.69
N LEU A 228 10.55 -16.33 0.29
CA LEU A 228 11.55 -15.26 0.40
C LEU A 228 12.57 -15.36 -0.74
N SER A 229 12.73 -14.28 -1.50
CA SER A 229 13.82 -14.14 -2.45
C SER A 229 15.10 -13.70 -1.75
N ASN A 230 16.04 -14.62 -1.57
CA ASN A 230 17.32 -14.40 -0.89
C ASN A 230 18.54 -14.53 -1.81
N ASP A 231 18.35 -14.52 -3.13
CA ASP A 231 19.45 -14.51 -4.09
C ASP A 231 20.02 -13.09 -4.21
N SER A 232 21.19 -12.86 -3.60
CA SER A 232 21.89 -11.57 -3.66
C SER A 232 22.28 -11.12 -5.07
N ALA A 233 22.30 -12.02 -6.06
CA ALA A 233 22.52 -11.66 -7.46
C ALA A 233 21.28 -11.04 -8.11
N ASP A 234 20.08 -11.35 -7.63
CA ASP A 234 18.82 -10.76 -8.10
C ASP A 234 18.46 -9.52 -7.27
N ILE A 235 19.22 -8.46 -7.47
CA ILE A 235 19.09 -7.18 -6.74
C ILE A 235 17.64 -6.64 -6.79
N LYS A 236 16.86 -6.95 -7.84
CA LYS A 236 15.49 -6.46 -8.00
C LYS A 236 14.50 -7.17 -7.08
N ASN A 237 14.74 -8.42 -6.72
CA ASN A 237 13.82 -9.21 -5.91
C ASN A 237 14.39 -9.54 -4.52
N PHE A 238 15.70 -9.38 -4.32
CA PHE A 238 16.39 -9.68 -3.06
C PHE A 238 15.77 -8.94 -1.87
N GLY A 239 15.10 -9.69 -0.99
CA GLY A 239 14.40 -9.19 0.19
C GLY A 239 12.88 -9.17 0.13
N GLY A 240 12.30 -9.26 -1.05
CA GLY A 240 10.86 -9.42 -1.24
C GLY A 240 10.43 -10.89 -1.21
N TYR A 241 9.12 -11.12 -1.17
CA TYR A 241 8.53 -12.45 -1.27
C TYR A 241 7.82 -12.63 -2.60
N VAL A 242 7.98 -13.78 -3.24
CA VAL A 242 7.26 -14.12 -4.49
C VAL A 242 5.82 -14.55 -4.19
N PRO A 243 4.85 -14.29 -5.09
CA PRO A 243 3.44 -14.67 -4.86
C PRO A 243 3.17 -16.17 -5.07
N ASP A 244 4.01 -16.84 -5.85
CA ASP A 244 4.01 -18.29 -6.06
C ASP A 244 5.45 -18.80 -6.28
N LEU A 245 5.68 -20.10 -6.11
CA LEU A 245 7.04 -20.69 -6.20
C LEU A 245 7.56 -20.87 -7.63
N ILE A 246 6.76 -20.52 -8.65
CA ILE A 246 7.10 -20.68 -10.07
C ILE A 246 7.57 -19.33 -10.65
N THR A 247 7.05 -18.21 -10.13
CA THR A 247 7.49 -16.87 -10.48
C THR A 247 8.77 -16.46 -9.72
N LYS A 248 9.47 -15.49 -10.29
CA LYS A 248 10.66 -14.87 -9.69
C LYS A 248 10.45 -13.42 -9.29
N ILE A 249 9.29 -12.86 -9.58
CA ILE A 249 8.98 -11.46 -9.33
C ILE A 249 8.32 -11.36 -7.97
N THR A 250 8.97 -10.64 -7.06
CA THR A 250 8.44 -10.37 -5.73
C THR A 250 7.42 -9.24 -5.77
N LEU A 251 6.35 -9.35 -4.98
CA LEU A 251 5.30 -8.34 -4.88
C LEU A 251 5.21 -7.79 -3.45
N LEU A 252 4.71 -6.56 -3.32
CA LEU A 252 4.42 -5.94 -2.03
C LEU A 252 3.31 -6.69 -1.30
N SER A 253 2.30 -7.18 -2.02
CA SER A 253 1.20 -7.98 -1.45
C SER A 253 1.67 -9.31 -0.86
N SER A 254 2.47 -10.09 -1.60
CA SER A 254 3.03 -11.34 -1.10
C SER A 254 4.00 -11.13 0.06
N THR A 255 4.78 -10.05 0.02
CA THR A 255 5.64 -9.64 1.15
C THR A 255 4.81 -9.32 2.38
N TYR A 256 3.74 -8.54 2.24
CA TYR A 256 2.81 -8.24 3.32
C TYR A 256 2.18 -9.51 3.89
N TYR A 257 1.58 -10.37 3.05
CA TYR A 257 0.96 -11.62 3.50
C TYR A 257 1.92 -12.51 4.27
N CYS A 258 3.16 -12.67 3.78
CA CYS A 258 4.17 -13.48 4.46
C CYS A 258 4.62 -12.87 5.78
N ILE A 259 4.93 -11.58 5.83
CA ILE A 259 5.45 -10.94 7.04
C ILE A 259 4.41 -10.92 8.15
N ILE A 260 3.15 -10.58 7.84
CA ILE A 260 2.07 -10.62 8.84
C ILE A 260 1.87 -12.05 9.35
N SER A 261 1.81 -13.04 8.44
CA SER A 261 1.68 -14.45 8.81
C SER A 261 2.82 -14.95 9.69
N LEU A 262 4.07 -14.58 9.39
CA LEU A 262 5.24 -14.93 10.19
C LEU A 262 5.20 -14.26 11.57
N SER A 263 4.68 -13.03 11.66
CA SER A 263 4.51 -12.32 12.93
C SER A 263 3.51 -13.01 13.85
N ILE A 264 2.36 -13.44 13.32
CA ILE A 264 1.35 -14.23 14.04
C ILE A 264 1.96 -15.52 14.63
N LEU A 265 2.90 -16.12 13.92
CA LEU A 265 3.60 -17.32 14.38
C LEU A 265 4.75 -17.01 15.36
N GLU A 266 4.91 -15.76 15.79
CA GLU A 266 5.95 -15.26 16.70
C GLU A 266 7.38 -15.58 16.22
N GLU A 267 7.58 -15.64 14.90
CA GLU A 267 8.88 -15.94 14.33
C GLU A 267 9.78 -14.69 14.38
N SER A 268 11.02 -14.84 14.84
CA SER A 268 12.01 -13.78 14.67
C SER A 268 12.30 -13.60 13.18
N PHE A 269 12.39 -12.36 12.70
CA PHE A 269 12.68 -12.08 11.28
C PHE A 269 14.20 -11.99 11.03
N PRO A 270 14.91 -13.08 10.66
CA PRO A 270 16.37 -13.01 10.42
C PRO A 270 16.72 -12.08 9.26
N ASN A 271 15.80 -11.93 8.30
CA ASN A 271 15.98 -11.11 7.09
C ASN A 271 15.22 -9.78 7.17
N LYS A 272 14.97 -9.28 8.38
CA LYS A 272 14.21 -8.05 8.62
C LYS A 272 14.73 -6.84 7.84
N ASP A 273 16.01 -6.50 8.00
CA ASP A 273 16.59 -5.31 7.35
C ASP A 273 16.64 -5.45 5.83
N LEU A 274 16.84 -6.67 5.34
CA LEU A 274 16.79 -7.01 3.93
C LEU A 274 15.40 -6.68 3.34
N THR A 275 14.33 -7.16 3.98
CA THR A 275 12.95 -6.89 3.55
C THR A 275 12.59 -5.41 3.70
N ILE A 276 12.99 -4.73 4.77
CA ILE A 276 12.77 -3.28 4.94
C ILE A 276 13.42 -2.51 3.79
N ASN A 277 14.68 -2.80 3.47
CA ASN A 277 15.39 -2.10 2.41
C ASN A 277 14.76 -2.38 1.03
N TRP A 278 14.29 -3.62 0.79
CA TRP A 278 13.54 -3.96 -0.41
C TRP A 278 12.24 -3.17 -0.51
N ILE A 279 11.44 -3.09 0.55
CA ILE A 279 10.19 -2.30 0.57
C ILE A 279 10.48 -0.82 0.28
N LEU A 280 11.45 -0.21 0.97
CA LEU A 280 11.82 1.20 0.77
C LEU A 280 12.35 1.47 -0.65
N SER A 281 12.91 0.46 -1.32
CA SER A 281 13.32 0.54 -2.72
C SER A 281 12.13 0.58 -3.69
N ARG A 282 10.94 0.12 -3.26
CA ARG A 282 9.69 0.11 -4.03
C ARG A 282 8.94 1.43 -4.03
N GLN A 283 9.42 2.44 -3.30
CA GLN A 283 8.82 3.77 -3.35
C GLN A 283 9.21 4.46 -4.66
N SER A 284 8.20 4.81 -5.46
CA SER A 284 8.34 5.50 -6.73
C SER A 284 8.87 6.91 -6.51
N PHE A 285 9.82 7.32 -7.37
CA PHE A 285 10.33 8.69 -7.35
C PHE A 285 9.46 9.66 -8.16
N GLN A 286 8.52 9.15 -8.95
CA GLN A 286 7.71 9.97 -9.86
C GLN A 286 6.44 10.50 -9.20
N ASP A 287 5.79 9.65 -8.41
CA ASP A 287 4.49 9.95 -7.80
C ASP A 287 4.49 9.86 -6.27
N GLY A 288 5.47 9.19 -5.65
CA GLY A 288 5.65 9.12 -4.21
C GLY A 288 5.02 7.91 -3.51
N GLY A 289 4.14 7.17 -4.21
CA GLY A 289 3.57 5.91 -3.71
C GLY A 289 4.53 4.73 -3.85
N PHE A 290 4.04 3.52 -3.61
CA PHE A 290 4.80 2.28 -3.83
C PHE A 290 4.28 1.46 -5.01
N ALA A 291 5.19 0.79 -5.70
CA ALA A 291 4.91 -0.07 -6.85
C ALA A 291 5.72 -1.38 -6.78
N ASP A 292 5.17 -2.48 -7.28
CA ASP A 292 5.85 -3.80 -7.27
C ASP A 292 7.15 -3.81 -8.09
N PHE A 293 7.18 -3.07 -9.20
CA PHE A 293 8.30 -3.04 -10.12
C PHE A 293 8.88 -1.64 -10.29
N ILE A 294 10.17 -1.51 -9.97
CA ILE A 294 10.99 -0.33 -10.20
C ILE A 294 12.27 -0.76 -10.93
N ASP A 295 12.53 -0.18 -12.09
CA ASP A 295 13.74 -0.42 -12.88
C ASP A 295 14.31 0.87 -13.46
N GLY A 296 15.30 1.44 -12.76
CA GLY A 296 16.00 2.64 -13.21
C GLY A 296 15.04 3.78 -13.50
N THR A 297 14.85 4.11 -14.78
CA THR A 297 13.95 5.19 -15.24
C THR A 297 12.51 4.74 -15.47
N TYR A 298 12.22 3.43 -15.49
CA TYR A 298 10.89 2.88 -15.68
C TYR A 298 10.31 2.41 -14.35
N GLN A 299 9.21 3.03 -13.95
CA GLN A 299 8.44 2.65 -12.77
C GLN A 299 7.02 2.37 -13.24
N LEU A 300 6.47 1.23 -12.82
CA LEU A 300 5.02 1.06 -12.91
C LEU A 300 4.40 2.11 -11.98
N GLY A 301 3.26 2.69 -12.40
CA GLY A 301 2.55 3.66 -11.57
C GLY A 301 2.25 3.08 -10.20
N SER A 302 2.48 3.87 -9.16
CA SER A 302 2.15 3.45 -7.80
C SER A 302 0.66 3.21 -7.64
N SER A 303 0.31 2.36 -6.68
CA SER A 303 -1.08 2.18 -6.29
C SER A 303 -1.29 2.41 -4.80
N VAL A 304 -2.49 2.81 -4.41
CA VAL A 304 -2.88 2.96 -3.00
C VAL A 304 -2.76 1.62 -2.28
N ILE A 305 -3.22 0.53 -2.92
CA ILE A 305 -3.15 -0.82 -2.38
C ILE A 305 -1.71 -1.28 -2.16
N SER A 306 -0.83 -1.13 -3.15
CA SER A 306 0.60 -1.45 -3.01
C SER A 306 1.27 -0.59 -1.94
N SER A 307 0.89 0.68 -1.84
CA SER A 307 1.39 1.61 -0.82
C SER A 307 0.97 1.22 0.59
N TYR A 308 -0.26 0.72 0.76
CA TYR A 308 -0.72 0.15 2.01
C TYR A 308 0.06 -1.10 2.41
N TYR A 309 0.25 -2.05 1.51
CA TYR A 309 1.06 -3.24 1.80
C TYR A 309 2.48 -2.86 2.23
N ALA A 310 3.11 -1.89 1.57
CA ALA A 310 4.41 -1.36 1.99
C ALA A 310 4.35 -0.73 3.39
N TYR A 311 3.40 0.19 3.60
CA TYR A 311 3.25 0.94 4.85
C TYR A 311 2.97 0.01 6.05
N SER A 312 2.00 -0.88 5.93
CA SER A 312 1.60 -1.81 6.99
C SER A 312 2.69 -2.84 7.28
N THR A 313 3.42 -3.32 6.27
CA THR A 313 4.58 -4.19 6.50
C THR A 313 5.70 -3.46 7.25
N LEU A 314 5.93 -2.17 6.96
CA LEU A 314 6.90 -1.37 7.71
C LEU A 314 6.45 -1.13 9.16
N ILE A 315 5.15 -1.01 9.43
CA ILE A 315 4.63 -0.96 10.80
C ILE A 315 4.93 -2.28 11.52
N GLU A 316 4.57 -3.41 10.92
CA GLU A 316 4.78 -4.73 11.51
C GLU A 316 6.26 -4.98 11.85
N LEU A 317 7.15 -4.60 10.92
CA LEU A 317 8.59 -4.70 11.11
C LEU A 317 9.15 -3.60 12.04
N ASN A 318 8.32 -2.81 12.73
CA ASN A 318 8.76 -1.71 13.60
C ASN A 318 9.72 -0.74 12.89
N ALA A 319 9.45 -0.47 11.62
CA ALA A 319 10.29 0.28 10.69
C ALA A 319 9.57 1.49 10.06
N LYS A 320 8.35 1.83 10.52
CA LYS A 320 7.60 3.01 10.07
C LYS A 320 8.44 4.29 10.07
N GLY A 321 9.27 4.51 11.10
CA GLY A 321 10.15 5.69 11.21
C GLY A 321 11.19 5.81 10.08
N ARG A 322 11.40 4.77 9.27
CA ARG A 322 12.22 4.87 8.04
C ARG A 322 11.56 5.76 6.98
N LEU A 323 10.24 5.98 7.07
CA LEU A 323 9.51 6.91 6.20
C LEU A 323 9.80 8.39 6.54
N ASP A 324 10.37 8.68 7.71
CA ASP A 324 10.79 10.04 8.07
C ASP A 324 12.14 10.41 7.44
N SER A 325 12.81 9.46 6.80
CA SER A 325 14.05 9.74 6.07
C SER A 325 13.79 10.67 4.89
N GLN A 326 14.60 11.72 4.80
CA GLN A 326 14.61 12.59 3.63
C GLN A 326 15.15 11.81 2.43
N ILE A 327 14.40 11.83 1.33
CA ILE A 327 14.89 11.36 0.05
C ILE A 327 14.97 12.53 -0.92
N TRP A 328 16.12 12.65 -1.56
CA TRP A 328 16.41 13.69 -2.54
C TRP A 328 15.87 13.23 -3.89
N MET A 329 14.56 13.38 -4.10
CA MET A 329 13.98 13.24 -5.42
C MET A 329 14.19 14.55 -6.17
N VAL A 330 14.92 14.51 -7.29
CA VAL A 330 15.11 15.67 -8.15
C VAL A 330 13.81 15.85 -8.93
N GLU A 331 12.86 16.61 -8.39
CA GLU A 331 11.75 17.14 -9.17
C GLU A 331 12.34 18.12 -10.19
N PHE A 332 12.33 17.74 -11.47
CA PHE A 332 12.87 18.56 -12.55
C PHE A 332 11.99 19.79 -12.76
N ASN A 333 12.27 20.87 -12.04
CA ASN A 333 11.53 22.11 -12.18
C ASN A 333 12.01 22.88 -13.43
N TYR A 334 11.12 23.08 -14.41
CA TYR A 334 11.43 23.80 -15.65
C TYR A 334 11.99 25.22 -15.43
N TRP A 335 11.68 25.86 -14.31
CA TRP A 335 12.29 27.15 -13.94
C TRP A 335 13.78 27.02 -13.67
N ILE A 336 14.26 25.88 -13.15
CA ILE A 336 15.69 25.60 -12.97
C ILE A 336 16.37 25.49 -14.34
N LEU A 337 15.74 24.77 -15.28
CA LEU A 337 16.25 24.65 -16.65
C LEU A 337 16.32 26.01 -17.36
N LEU A 338 15.28 26.84 -17.20
CA LEU A 338 15.23 28.20 -17.74
C LEU A 338 16.36 29.07 -17.17
N ILE A 339 16.60 29.00 -15.85
CA ILE A 339 17.70 29.72 -15.18
C ILE A 339 19.06 29.28 -15.76
N ILE A 340 19.28 27.97 -15.96
CA ILE A 340 20.50 27.43 -16.55
C ILE A 340 20.70 27.95 -17.99
N PHE A 341 19.66 27.97 -18.82
CA PHE A 341 19.77 28.46 -20.20
C PHE A 341 20.05 29.96 -20.29
N VAL A 342 19.38 30.77 -19.47
CA VAL A 342 19.66 32.22 -19.39
C VAL A 342 21.11 32.46 -18.99
N PHE A 343 21.65 31.65 -18.08
CA PHE A 343 23.04 31.76 -17.63
C PHE A 343 24.05 31.41 -18.73
N ILE A 344 23.84 30.32 -19.48
CA ILE A 344 24.68 29.96 -20.63
C ILE A 344 24.71 31.10 -21.65
N ALA A 345 23.56 31.73 -21.93
CA ALA A 345 23.45 32.85 -22.84
C ALA A 345 24.23 34.09 -22.36
N VAL A 346 24.19 34.40 -21.05
CA VAL A 346 24.96 35.50 -20.46
C VAL A 346 26.47 35.24 -20.56
N ILE A 347 26.93 34.03 -20.21
CA ILE A 347 28.36 33.67 -20.33
C ILE A 347 28.82 33.76 -21.78
N ALA A 348 28.05 33.21 -22.72
CA ALA A 348 28.37 33.28 -24.14
C ALA A 348 28.42 34.73 -24.64
N GLY A 349 27.46 35.57 -24.23
CA GLY A 349 27.43 36.99 -24.56
C GLY A 349 28.65 37.76 -24.04
N VAL A 350 29.04 37.51 -22.78
CA VAL A 350 30.25 38.10 -22.18
C VAL A 350 31.51 37.61 -22.89
N GLY A 351 31.59 36.32 -23.21
CA GLY A 351 32.71 35.72 -23.96
C GLY A 351 32.85 36.33 -25.35
N ILE A 352 31.76 36.46 -26.11
CA ILE A 352 31.72 37.10 -27.43
C ILE A 352 32.11 38.57 -27.34
N TYR A 353 31.63 39.29 -26.33
CA TYR A 353 31.99 40.69 -26.11
C TYR A 353 33.49 40.86 -25.85
N ILE A 354 34.08 40.04 -24.97
CA ILE A 354 35.53 40.04 -24.70
C ILE A 354 36.32 39.68 -25.96
N TRP A 355 35.88 38.68 -26.73
CA TRP A 355 36.52 38.26 -27.97
C TRP A 355 36.52 39.34 -29.05
N ARG A 356 35.36 39.99 -29.29
CA ARG A 356 35.25 41.11 -30.24
C ARG A 356 36.15 42.28 -29.86
N ARG A 357 36.29 42.56 -28.57
CA ARG A 357 37.13 43.65 -28.07
C ARG A 357 38.64 43.36 -28.07
N ARG A 358 39.05 42.11 -28.30
CA ARG A 358 40.46 41.74 -28.51
C ARG A 358 40.88 41.75 -29.97
N ARG A 359 39.91 41.83 -30.91
CA ARG A 359 40.13 41.88 -32.36
C ARG A 359 40.14 43.30 -32.94
N ILE A 360 39.73 44.29 -32.14
CA ILE A 360 39.88 45.74 -32.37
C ILE A 360 41.03 46.19 -31.49
#